data_AF-A0A0F9D831-F1
#
_entry.id   AF-A0A0F9D831-F1
#
_cell.length_a   1.000
_cell.length_b   1.000
_cell.length_c   1.000
_cell.angle_alpha   90.00
_cell.angle_beta   90.00
_cell.angle_gamma   90.00
#
_symmetry.space_group_name_H-M   'P 1'
#
loop_
_entity.id
_entity.type
_entity.pdbx_description
1 polymer ?
#
loop_
_entity_poly.entity_id
_entity_poly.type
_entity_poly.pdbx_seq_one_letter_code
_entity_poly.pdbx_strand_id
1 'polypeptide(L)'
;MARKDNRAITRNEDGLMPVQQEFLQQYAETGSESGARESLDLTVSRVRNWMRSDEAFKTAFAQAVGGIHEAVVLKLKAQEEKLPEAIEELLNAEKTKRVACPKCEHSFLIQVANDAIRAKIVTMLMKSQDHLKEVHRVEGGIQVGITEIPFGLQIALSMHNKGKQISEASRRELVQQGLIEDEPQDHITIEGESKRLTD
;
A
#
# COMPACT_ATOMS: atom_id res chain seq x y z
N MET A 1 39.57 4.79 -26.67
CA MET A 1 39.11 3.43 -26.31
C MET A 1 39.77 3.03 -25.00
N ALA A 2 39.06 3.19 -23.89
CA ALA A 2 39.57 2.78 -22.57
C ALA A 2 39.55 1.25 -22.48
N ARG A 3 40.70 0.65 -22.19
CA ARG A 3 40.82 -0.78 -21.94
C ARG A 3 39.98 -1.11 -20.71
N LYS A 4 39.05 -2.07 -20.83
CA LYS A 4 38.35 -2.65 -19.67
C LYS A 4 39.42 -3.30 -18.79
N ASP A 5 39.70 -2.70 -17.64
CA ASP A 5 40.47 -3.34 -16.58
C ASP A 5 39.76 -4.63 -16.19
N ASN A 6 40.28 -5.75 -16.69
CA ASN A 6 39.80 -7.09 -16.40
C ASN A 6 40.37 -7.49 -15.03
N ARG A 7 39.94 -6.81 -13.97
CA ARG A 7 40.29 -7.17 -12.60
C ARG A 7 39.67 -8.53 -12.32
N ALA A 8 40.51 -9.51 -11.96
CA ALA A 8 40.06 -10.82 -11.54
C ALA A 8 39.08 -10.64 -10.39
N ILE A 9 37.86 -11.15 -10.58
CA ILE A 9 36.83 -11.10 -9.55
C ILE A 9 37.21 -12.15 -8.51
N THR A 10 37.66 -11.72 -7.34
CA THR A 10 37.96 -12.62 -6.22
C THR A 10 36.64 -13.18 -5.68
N ARG A 11 36.52 -14.51 -5.65
CA ARG A 11 35.39 -15.26 -5.09
C ARG A 11 35.86 -16.08 -3.90
N ASN A 12 34.98 -16.25 -2.93
CA ASN A 12 35.19 -17.10 -1.76
C ASN A 12 34.92 -18.57 -2.10
N GLU A 13 35.15 -19.48 -1.14
CA GLU A 13 34.92 -20.93 -1.30
C GLU A 13 33.48 -21.26 -1.71
N ASP A 14 32.52 -20.46 -1.24
CA ASP A 14 31.09 -20.57 -1.58
C ASP A 14 30.74 -20.03 -2.98
N GLY A 15 31.74 -19.59 -3.75
CA GLY A 15 31.55 -19.00 -5.06
C GLY A 15 31.01 -17.56 -5.05
N LEU A 16 30.77 -16.97 -3.88
CA LEU A 16 30.28 -15.59 -3.74
C LEU A 16 31.42 -14.57 -3.80
N MET A 17 31.14 -13.38 -4.31
CA MET A 17 31.99 -12.20 -4.12
C MET A 17 31.85 -11.69 -2.67
N PRO A 18 32.89 -11.09 -2.06
CA PRO A 18 32.81 -10.52 -0.72
C PRO A 18 31.61 -9.57 -0.54
N VAL A 19 31.36 -8.69 -1.51
CA VAL A 19 30.22 -7.75 -1.51
C VAL A 19 28.85 -8.44 -1.59
N GLN A 20 28.77 -9.62 -2.23
CA GLN A 20 27.55 -10.42 -2.27
C GLN A 20 27.27 -11.08 -0.92
N GLN A 21 28.32 -11.52 -0.22
CA GLN A 21 28.22 -12.10 1.10
C GLN A 21 27.81 -11.05 2.15
N GLU A 22 28.44 -9.87 2.13
CA GLU A 22 28.04 -8.74 2.97
C GLU A 22 26.58 -8.33 2.72
N PHE A 23 26.15 -8.31 1.45
CA PHE A 23 24.76 -8.03 1.10
C PHE A 23 23.79 -9.04 1.71
N LEU A 24 24.09 -10.34 1.60
CA LEU A 24 23.25 -11.40 2.18
C LEU A 24 23.18 -11.31 3.71
N GLN A 25 24.30 -10.96 4.36
CA GLN A 25 24.32 -10.74 5.80
C GLN A 25 23.46 -9.55 6.21
N GLN A 26 23.62 -8.40 5.55
CA GLN A 26 22.80 -7.21 5.80
C GLN A 26 21.31 -7.47 5.52
N TYR A 27 21.01 -8.28 4.51
CA TYR A 27 19.65 -8.70 4.21
C TYR A 27 19.08 -9.61 5.31
N ALA A 28 19.86 -10.54 5.85
CA ALA A 28 19.45 -11.40 6.96
C ALA A 28 19.21 -10.61 8.26
N GLU A 29 20.01 -9.58 8.52
CA GLU A 29 19.88 -8.73 9.70
C GLU A 29 18.66 -7.80 9.62
N THR A 30 18.43 -7.18 8.45
CA THR A 30 17.39 -6.15 8.29
C THR A 30 16.06 -6.68 7.76
N GLY A 31 16.06 -7.82 7.07
CA GLY A 31 14.91 -8.34 6.34
C GLY A 31 14.47 -7.46 5.17
N SER A 32 15.30 -6.50 4.74
CA SER A 32 14.97 -5.50 3.71
C SER A 32 16.02 -5.46 2.61
N GLU A 33 15.61 -5.77 1.39
CA GLU A 33 16.50 -5.66 0.22
C GLU A 33 16.92 -4.20 0.00
N SER A 34 16.02 -3.22 0.20
CA SER A 34 16.38 -1.80 0.08
C SER A 34 17.39 -1.39 1.15
N GLY A 35 17.17 -1.81 2.40
CA GLY A 35 18.07 -1.49 3.51
C GLY A 35 19.47 -2.06 3.30
N ALA A 36 19.57 -3.32 2.87
CA ALA A 36 20.85 -3.97 2.58
C ALA A 36 21.58 -3.35 1.38
N ARG A 37 20.84 -2.83 0.38
CA ARG A 37 21.45 -2.11 -0.74
C ARG A 37 21.96 -0.73 -0.33
N GLU A 38 21.18 0.00 0.46
CA GLU A 38 21.53 1.34 0.93
C GLU A 38 22.75 1.30 1.86
N SER A 39 22.87 0.30 2.73
CA SER A 39 24.01 0.14 3.63
C SER A 39 25.33 -0.15 2.90
N LEU A 40 25.26 -0.75 1.71
CA LEU A 40 26.43 -1.12 0.90
C LEU A 40 26.62 -0.25 -0.35
N ASP A 41 25.85 0.83 -0.49
CA ASP A 41 25.82 1.71 -1.67
C ASP A 41 25.69 0.94 -3.00
N LEU A 42 24.80 -0.04 -3.02
CA LEU A 42 24.56 -0.90 -4.18
C LEU A 42 23.35 -0.44 -4.99
N THR A 43 23.51 -0.35 -6.32
CA THR A 43 22.39 -0.06 -7.22
C THR A 43 21.46 -1.26 -7.39
N VAL A 44 20.16 -1.00 -7.62
CA VAL A 44 19.15 -2.05 -7.86
C VAL A 44 19.58 -2.94 -9.02
N SER A 45 20.08 -2.32 -10.10
CA SER A 45 20.53 -3.02 -11.30
C SER A 45 21.67 -3.99 -11.04
N ARG A 46 22.57 -3.67 -10.09
CA ARG A 46 23.69 -4.54 -9.74
C ARG A 46 23.22 -5.81 -9.04
N VAL A 47 22.35 -5.68 -8.04
CA VAL A 47 21.76 -6.83 -7.33
C VAL A 47 20.90 -7.68 -8.25
N ARG A 48 20.08 -7.04 -9.10
CA ARG A 48 19.29 -7.76 -10.13
C ARG A 48 20.17 -8.53 -11.12
N ASN A 49 21.31 -7.97 -11.51
CA ASN A 49 22.25 -8.68 -12.36
C ASN A 49 22.83 -9.90 -11.66
N TRP A 50 23.18 -9.83 -10.37
CA TRP A 50 23.59 -11.01 -9.61
C TRP A 50 22.49 -12.07 -9.57
N MET A 51 21.26 -11.66 -9.24
CA MET A 51 20.08 -12.54 -9.26
C MET A 51 19.77 -13.14 -10.63
N ARG A 52 20.26 -12.57 -11.73
CA ARG A 52 20.03 -13.10 -13.09
C ARG A 52 21.16 -13.99 -13.57
N SER A 53 22.40 -13.62 -13.26
CA SER A 53 23.60 -14.16 -13.93
C SER A 53 24.55 -14.94 -13.02
N ASP A 54 24.34 -14.92 -11.70
CA ASP A 54 25.22 -15.57 -10.73
C ASP A 54 24.48 -16.66 -9.95
N GLU A 55 24.68 -17.93 -10.33
CA GLU A 55 23.99 -19.08 -9.71
C GLU A 55 24.34 -19.25 -8.22
N ALA A 56 25.60 -19.02 -7.84
CA ALA A 56 26.01 -19.11 -6.43
C ALA A 56 25.24 -18.09 -5.57
N PHE A 57 25.09 -16.86 -6.08
CA PHE A 57 24.30 -15.83 -5.42
C PHE A 57 22.82 -16.17 -5.35
N LYS A 58 22.22 -16.69 -6.43
CA LYS A 58 20.81 -17.11 -6.44
C LYS A 58 20.53 -18.16 -5.37
N THR A 59 21.38 -19.18 -5.27
CA THR A 59 21.23 -20.26 -4.27
C THR A 59 21.35 -19.72 -2.86
N ALA A 60 22.38 -18.92 -2.58
CA ALA A 60 22.60 -18.34 -1.25
C ALA A 60 21.47 -17.35 -0.87
N PHE A 61 20.98 -16.55 -1.82
CA PHE A 61 19.85 -15.65 -1.60
C PHE A 61 18.56 -16.42 -1.29
N ALA A 62 18.26 -17.49 -2.03
CA ALA A 62 17.09 -18.33 -1.75
C ALA A 62 17.14 -18.96 -0.36
N GLN A 63 18.32 -19.43 0.08
CA GLN A 63 18.52 -19.96 1.43
C GLN A 63 18.31 -18.89 2.51
N ALA A 64 18.87 -17.69 2.32
CA ALA A 64 18.69 -16.57 3.23
C ALA A 64 17.22 -16.17 3.36
N VAL A 65 16.49 -16.06 2.24
CA VAL A 65 15.04 -15.75 2.24
C VAL A 65 14.24 -16.86 2.94
N GLY A 66 14.55 -18.13 2.68
CA GLY A 66 13.90 -19.27 3.33
C GLY A 66 14.05 -19.24 4.86
N GLY A 67 15.28 -19.02 5.35
CA GLY A 67 15.55 -18.92 6.79
C GLY A 67 14.85 -17.73 7.46
N ILE A 68 14.80 -16.58 6.79
CA ILE A 68 14.06 -15.41 7.30
C ILE A 68 12.56 -15.70 7.37
N HIS A 69 11.99 -16.35 6.36
CA HIS A 69 10.57 -16.69 6.36
C HIS A 69 10.20 -17.61 7.55
N GLU A 70 11.00 -18.64 7.80
CA GLU A 70 10.81 -19.51 8.97
C GLU A 70 10.91 -18.75 10.29
N ALA A 71 11.89 -17.85 10.43
CA ALA A 71 12.05 -17.01 11.61
C ALA A 71 10.85 -16.05 11.81
N VAL A 72 10.31 -15.48 10.73
CA VAL A 72 9.11 -14.62 10.77
C VAL A 72 7.89 -15.44 11.16
N VAL A 73 7.71 -16.64 10.60
CA VAL A 73 6.60 -17.54 10.97
C VAL A 73 6.66 -17.88 12.46
N LEU A 74 7.84 -18.19 13.01
CA LEU A 74 8.00 -18.46 14.43
C LEU A 74 7.66 -17.24 15.30
N LYS A 75 8.08 -16.03 14.90
CA LYS A 75 7.72 -14.79 15.59
C LYS A 75 6.22 -14.52 15.54
N LEU A 76 5.59 -14.74 14.39
CA LEU A 76 4.14 -14.58 14.23
C LEU A 76 3.38 -15.57 15.09
N LYS A 77 3.79 -16.84 15.14
CA LYS A 77 3.20 -17.84 16.05
C LYS A 77 3.34 -17.45 17.52
N ALA A 78 4.51 -16.98 17.93
CA ALA A 78 4.71 -16.51 19.30
C ALA A 78 3.87 -15.28 19.67
N GLN A 79 3.51 -14.45 18.69
CA GLN A 79 2.57 -13.35 18.89
C GLN A 79 1.11 -13.81 18.87
N GLU A 80 0.78 -14.80 18.03
CA GLU A 80 -0.53 -15.44 17.97
C GLU A 80 -0.89 -16.10 19.31
N GLU A 81 0.06 -16.76 19.98
CA GLU A 81 -0.14 -17.34 21.31
C GLU A 81 -0.50 -16.30 22.39
N LYS A 82 -0.02 -15.06 22.25
CA LYS A 82 -0.29 -13.95 23.19
C LYS A 82 -1.53 -13.14 22.81
N LEU A 83 -2.06 -13.36 21.62
CA LEU A 83 -3.18 -12.59 21.08
C LEU A 83 -4.47 -12.76 21.91
N PRO A 84 -4.83 -13.96 22.42
CA PRO A 84 -6.02 -14.14 23.26
C PRO A 84 -5.97 -13.30 24.55
N GLU A 85 -4.81 -13.28 25.22
CA GLU A 85 -4.62 -12.52 26.46
C GLU A 85 -4.77 -11.01 26.20
N ALA A 86 -4.13 -10.51 25.12
CA ALA A 86 -4.26 -9.10 24.73
C ALA A 86 -5.71 -8.73 24.35
N ILE A 87 -6.45 -9.63 23.70
CA ILE A 87 -7.87 -9.43 23.39
C ILE A 87 -8.70 -9.35 24.67
N GLU A 88 -8.46 -10.23 25.64
CA GLU A 88 -9.17 -10.24 26.91
C GLU A 88 -8.89 -8.96 27.72
N GLU A 89 -7.64 -8.50 27.78
CA GLU A 89 -7.28 -7.22 28.40
C GLU A 89 -8.00 -6.04 27.75
N LEU A 90 -8.06 -6.00 26.41
CA LEU A 90 -8.73 -4.93 25.68
C LEU A 90 -10.25 -4.98 25.84
N LEU A 91 -10.85 -6.18 25.95
CA LEU A 91 -12.26 -6.35 26.30
C LEU A 91 -12.52 -5.88 27.74
N ASN A 92 -11.56 -5.99 28.64
CA ASN A 92 -11.70 -5.54 30.03
C ASN A 92 -11.25 -4.08 30.25
N ALA A 93 -10.82 -3.36 29.21
CA ALA A 93 -10.32 -2.00 29.34
C ALA A 93 -11.35 -1.03 29.95
N GLU A 94 -10.92 -0.29 30.98
CA GLU A 94 -11.69 0.75 31.66
C GLU A 94 -11.19 2.15 31.27
N LYS A 95 -12.07 3.14 31.37
CA LYS A 95 -11.77 4.57 31.23
C LYS A 95 -12.30 5.33 32.42
N THR A 96 -11.60 6.40 32.79
CA THR A 96 -12.05 7.26 33.87
C THR A 96 -13.11 8.24 33.35
N LYS A 97 -14.26 8.32 34.02
CA LYS A 97 -15.35 9.26 33.73
C LYS A 97 -15.63 10.11 34.97
N ARG A 98 -15.74 11.42 34.78
CA ARG A 98 -16.21 12.33 35.83
C ARG A 98 -17.74 12.26 35.89
N VAL A 99 -18.27 12.00 37.08
CA VAL A 99 -19.71 11.95 37.35
C VAL A 99 -20.02 12.95 38.45
N ALA A 100 -21.10 13.71 38.28
CA ALA A 100 -21.61 14.62 39.30
C ALA A 100 -22.71 13.92 40.12
N CYS A 101 -22.68 14.09 41.43
CA CYS A 101 -23.77 13.65 42.28
C CYS A 101 -25.02 14.50 41.99
N PRO A 102 -26.16 13.89 41.61
CA PRO A 102 -27.38 14.64 41.29
C PRO A 102 -28.00 15.35 42.50
N LYS A 103 -27.57 15.03 43.73
CA LYS A 103 -28.11 15.60 44.97
C LYS A 103 -27.25 16.69 45.60
N CYS A 104 -25.94 16.73 45.33
CA CYS A 104 -25.03 17.65 46.01
C CYS A 104 -23.96 18.29 45.11
N GLU A 105 -24.08 18.16 43.78
CA GLU A 105 -23.22 18.76 42.74
C GLU A 105 -21.71 18.46 42.81
N HIS A 106 -21.25 17.70 43.81
CA HIS A 106 -19.88 17.22 43.87
C HIS A 106 -19.56 16.28 42.70
N SER A 107 -18.43 16.54 42.03
CA SER A 107 -17.94 15.69 40.96
C SER A 107 -16.83 14.77 41.44
N PHE A 108 -16.90 13.49 41.09
CA PHE A 108 -15.89 12.49 41.40
C PHE A 108 -15.58 11.65 40.16
N LEU A 109 -14.40 11.04 40.15
CA LEU A 109 -13.93 10.21 39.05
C LEU A 109 -14.29 8.75 39.35
N ILE A 110 -14.90 8.08 38.37
CA ILE A 110 -15.19 6.64 38.41
C ILE A 110 -14.51 5.94 37.23
N GLN A 111 -14.13 4.69 37.44
CA GLN A 111 -13.75 3.77 36.35
C GLN A 111 -15.03 3.25 35.70
N VAL A 112 -15.14 3.31 34.38
CA VAL A 112 -16.24 2.71 33.62
C VAL A 112 -15.67 1.96 32.42
N ALA A 113 -16.37 0.93 31.96
CA ALA A 113 -15.99 0.21 30.75
C ALA A 113 -15.72 1.14 29.56
N ASN A 114 -14.66 0.86 28.81
CA ASN A 114 -14.38 1.56 27.58
C ASN A 114 -15.10 0.90 26.39
N ASP A 115 -16.40 1.18 26.28
CA ASP A 115 -17.27 0.56 25.26
C ASP A 115 -16.78 0.79 23.82
N ALA A 116 -16.05 1.88 23.56
CA ALA A 116 -15.50 2.16 22.23
C ALA A 116 -14.36 1.19 21.87
N ILE A 117 -13.48 0.87 22.82
CA ILE A 117 -12.44 -0.14 22.64
C ILE A 117 -13.09 -1.52 22.48
N ARG A 118 -14.03 -1.87 23.36
CA ARG A 118 -14.77 -3.14 23.29
C ARG A 118 -15.44 -3.35 21.95
N ALA A 119 -16.20 -2.35 21.47
CA ALA A 119 -16.89 -2.42 20.18
C ALA A 119 -15.91 -2.57 19.00
N LYS A 120 -14.76 -1.90 19.05
CA LYS A 120 -13.71 -2.03 18.03
C LYS A 120 -13.13 -3.44 17.99
N ILE A 121 -12.83 -4.02 19.15
CA ILE A 121 -12.29 -5.39 19.26
C ILE A 121 -13.31 -6.42 18.79
N VAL A 122 -14.56 -6.30 19.22
CA VAL A 122 -15.66 -7.17 18.73
C VAL A 122 -15.80 -7.06 17.22
N THR A 123 -15.73 -5.85 16.66
CA THR A 123 -15.78 -5.64 15.21
C THR A 123 -14.60 -6.33 14.50
N MET A 124 -13.38 -6.21 15.04
CA MET A 124 -12.20 -6.89 14.48
C MET A 124 -12.34 -8.42 14.52
N LEU A 125 -12.81 -8.98 15.63
CA LEU A 125 -13.06 -10.42 15.78
C LEU A 125 -14.12 -10.93 14.79
N MET A 126 -15.23 -10.20 14.67
CA MET A 126 -16.29 -10.57 13.74
C MET A 126 -15.84 -10.44 12.27
N LYS A 127 -14.97 -9.49 11.94
CA LYS A 127 -14.34 -9.42 10.61
C LYS A 127 -13.38 -10.57 10.35
N SER A 128 -12.53 -10.95 11.32
CA SER A 128 -11.59 -12.06 11.15
C SER A 128 -12.26 -13.43 11.02
N GLN A 129 -13.51 -13.56 11.47
CA GLN A 129 -14.33 -14.77 11.33
C GLN A 129 -15.30 -14.70 10.12
N ASP A 130 -15.11 -13.73 9.22
CA ASP A 130 -15.97 -13.48 8.06
C ASP A 130 -17.46 -13.23 8.38
N HIS A 131 -17.79 -12.94 9.64
CA HIS A 131 -19.16 -12.57 10.06
C HIS A 131 -19.50 -11.12 9.68
N LEU A 132 -18.49 -10.26 9.52
CA LEU A 132 -18.64 -8.90 9.00
C LEU A 132 -17.75 -8.73 7.77
N LYS A 133 -18.36 -8.35 6.64
CA LYS A 133 -17.60 -7.97 5.44
C LYS A 133 -16.79 -6.71 5.73
N GLU A 134 -15.52 -6.72 5.34
CA GLU A 134 -14.70 -5.53 5.37
C GLU A 134 -15.10 -4.60 4.21
N VAL A 135 -15.97 -3.64 4.51
CA VAL A 135 -16.39 -2.64 3.52
C VAL A 135 -15.33 -1.53 3.48
N HIS A 136 -14.31 -1.71 2.65
CA HIS A 136 -13.54 -0.58 2.16
C HIS A 136 -14.38 0.18 1.15
N ARG A 137 -15.12 1.19 1.61
CA ARG A 137 -15.61 2.23 0.72
C ARG A 137 -14.41 3.03 0.26
N VAL A 138 -13.86 2.65 -0.89
CA VAL A 138 -13.03 3.57 -1.67
C VAL A 138 -13.99 4.68 -2.09
N GLU A 139 -13.87 5.85 -1.48
CA GLU A 139 -14.54 7.08 -1.96
C GLU A 139 -13.89 7.53 -3.27
N GLY A 140 -13.99 6.70 -4.30
CA GLY A 140 -14.09 7.14 -5.68
C GLY A 140 -15.58 7.19 -5.96
N GLY A 141 -16.13 8.39 -6.12
CA GLY A 141 -17.55 8.58 -6.36
C GLY A 141 -18.07 7.66 -7.47
N ILE A 142 -19.28 7.14 -7.22
CA ILE A 142 -20.15 6.35 -8.11
C ILE A 142 -20.07 4.82 -7.87
N GLN A 143 -20.89 4.37 -6.91
CA GLN A 143 -21.41 3.00 -6.83
C GLN A 143 -22.64 2.89 -7.75
N VAL A 144 -22.53 2.28 -8.94
CA VAL A 144 -23.54 1.35 -9.51
C VAL A 144 -22.83 0.46 -10.54
N GLY A 145 -22.84 -0.87 -10.32
CA GLY A 145 -22.60 -1.90 -11.33
C GLY A 145 -21.32 -1.79 -12.18
N ILE A 146 -20.19 -2.32 -11.71
CA ILE A 146 -18.97 -2.44 -12.53
C ILE A 146 -19.19 -3.56 -13.57
N THR A 147 -19.70 -3.18 -14.72
CA THR A 147 -19.28 -3.77 -16.00
C THR A 147 -17.84 -3.30 -16.20
N GLU A 148 -16.88 -4.20 -16.45
CA GLU A 148 -15.48 -3.83 -16.66
C GLU A 148 -15.36 -2.79 -17.79
N ILE A 149 -15.11 -1.53 -17.44
CA ILE A 149 -14.92 -0.46 -18.44
C ILE A 149 -13.45 -0.50 -18.91
N PRO A 150 -13.18 -0.67 -20.22
CA PRO A 150 -11.84 -0.55 -20.78
C PRO A 150 -11.13 0.74 -20.37
N PHE A 151 -9.83 0.66 -20.11
CA PHE A 151 -9.02 1.80 -19.61
C PHE A 151 -9.15 3.08 -20.46
N GLY A 152 -9.28 2.94 -21.79
CA GLY A 152 -9.49 4.09 -22.69
C GLY A 152 -10.78 4.86 -22.41
N LEU A 153 -11.86 4.16 -22.04
CA LEU A 153 -13.14 4.78 -21.68
C LEU A 153 -13.11 5.40 -20.28
N GLN A 154 -12.31 4.85 -19.35
CA GLN A 154 -12.11 5.47 -18.04
C GLN A 154 -11.43 6.85 -18.17
N ILE A 155 -10.44 6.97 -19.06
CA ILE A 155 -9.80 8.26 -19.35
C ILE A 155 -10.82 9.22 -19.97
N ALA A 156 -11.61 8.77 -20.94
CA ALA A 156 -12.65 9.59 -21.56
C ALA A 156 -13.68 10.07 -20.53
N LEU A 157 -14.18 9.20 -19.65
CA LEU A 157 -15.10 9.57 -18.58
C LEU A 157 -14.47 10.59 -17.62
N SER A 158 -13.19 10.41 -17.24
CA SER A 158 -12.49 11.39 -16.42
C SER A 158 -12.32 12.74 -17.11
N MET A 159 -12.11 12.76 -18.44
CA MET A 159 -12.01 14.00 -19.21
C MET A 159 -13.37 14.71 -19.31
N HIS A 160 -14.43 13.95 -19.54
CA HIS A 160 -15.81 14.45 -19.56
C HIS A 160 -16.20 15.08 -18.22
N ASN A 161 -15.96 14.39 -17.09
CA ASN A 161 -16.25 14.90 -15.74
C ASN A 161 -15.45 16.17 -15.38
N LYS A 162 -14.35 16.43 -16.09
CA LYS A 162 -13.53 17.64 -15.96
C LYS A 162 -13.92 18.74 -16.97
N GLY A 163 -15.02 18.57 -17.69
CA GLY A 163 -15.51 19.50 -18.72
C GLY A 163 -14.63 19.57 -19.97
N LYS A 164 -13.79 18.56 -20.22
CA LYS A 164 -12.92 18.51 -21.40
C LYS A 164 -13.61 17.75 -22.53
N GLN A 165 -13.35 18.15 -23.77
CA GLN A 165 -13.84 17.45 -24.95
C GLN A 165 -13.27 16.03 -25.03
N ILE A 166 -14.12 15.10 -25.45
CA ILE A 166 -13.80 13.69 -25.68
C ILE A 166 -14.15 13.32 -27.12
N SER A 167 -13.56 12.26 -27.65
CA SER A 167 -13.87 11.81 -29.01
C SER A 167 -15.34 11.37 -29.12
N GLU A 168 -15.97 11.57 -30.29
CA GLU A 168 -17.36 11.14 -30.53
C GLU A 168 -17.57 9.64 -30.30
N ALA A 169 -16.58 8.82 -30.68
CA ALA A 169 -16.62 7.37 -30.49
C ALA A 169 -16.72 7.02 -28.99
N SER A 170 -15.85 7.61 -28.16
CA SER A 170 -15.88 7.41 -26.71
C SER A 170 -17.16 7.95 -26.08
N ARG A 171 -17.69 9.08 -26.57
CA ARG A 171 -18.95 9.65 -26.07
C ARG A 171 -20.12 8.70 -26.29
N ARG A 172 -20.28 8.18 -27.52
CA ARG A 172 -21.37 7.23 -27.84
C ARG A 172 -21.31 5.98 -26.97
N GLU A 173 -20.10 5.46 -26.76
CA GLU A 173 -19.89 4.26 -25.95
C GLU A 173 -20.16 4.50 -24.46
N LEU A 174 -19.79 5.67 -23.92
CA LEU A 174 -20.14 6.07 -22.55
C LEU A 174 -21.64 6.32 -22.36
N VAL A 175 -22.33 6.92 -23.35
CA VAL A 175 -23.79 7.09 -23.35
C VAL A 175 -24.49 5.73 -23.39
N GLN A 176 -24.04 4.82 -24.27
CA GLN A 176 -24.59 3.47 -24.39
C GLN A 176 -24.46 2.66 -23.11
N GLN A 177 -23.38 2.88 -22.35
CA GLN A 177 -23.14 2.26 -21.05
C GLN A 177 -23.87 2.97 -19.89
N GLY A 178 -24.60 4.06 -20.16
CA GLY A 178 -25.32 4.83 -19.14
C GLY A 178 -24.42 5.60 -18.19
N LEU A 179 -23.19 5.92 -18.60
CA LEU A 179 -22.18 6.58 -17.76
C LEU A 179 -22.19 8.10 -17.89
N ILE A 180 -22.73 8.64 -18.99
CA ILE A 180 -22.95 10.07 -19.22
C ILE A 180 -24.29 10.27 -19.95
N GLU A 181 -24.92 11.42 -19.75
CA GLU A 181 -26.16 11.79 -20.43
C GLU A 181 -25.87 12.29 -21.86
N ASP A 182 -26.82 12.08 -22.78
CA ASP A 182 -26.69 12.52 -24.18
C ASP A 182 -26.97 14.03 -24.29
N GLU A 183 -26.07 14.85 -23.75
CA GLU A 183 -26.16 16.31 -23.88
C GLU A 183 -25.33 16.79 -25.08
N PRO A 184 -25.92 17.54 -26.04
CA PRO A 184 -25.15 18.12 -27.14
C PRO A 184 -24.08 19.05 -26.56
N GLN A 185 -22.82 18.82 -26.91
CA GLN A 185 -21.74 19.74 -26.52
C GLN A 185 -21.90 21.02 -27.35
N ASP A 186 -22.50 22.05 -26.76
CA ASP A 186 -22.49 23.38 -27.35
C ASP A 186 -21.03 23.81 -27.57
N HIS A 187 -20.72 24.15 -28.82
CA HIS A 187 -19.43 24.66 -29.22
C HIS A 187 -19.10 25.92 -28.40
N ILE A 188 -18.20 25.82 -27.43
CA ILE A 188 -17.58 27.00 -26.83
C ILE A 188 -16.61 27.57 -27.87
N THR A 189 -17.11 28.50 -28.69
CA THR A 189 -16.30 29.40 -29.48
C THR A 189 -15.57 30.33 -28.51
N ILE A 190 -14.26 30.18 -28.37
CA ILE A 190 -13.45 31.12 -27.60
C ILE A 190 -13.29 32.38 -28.48
N GLU A 191 -14.22 33.32 -28.35
CA GLU A 191 -13.97 34.70 -28.76
C GLU A 191 -13.06 35.36 -27.71
N GLY A 192 -11.83 35.67 -28.10
CA GLY A 192 -10.82 36.23 -27.20
C GLY A 192 -9.83 37.12 -27.93
N GLU A 193 -10.29 38.34 -28.24
CA GLU A 193 -9.53 39.60 -28.25
C GLU A 193 -8.05 39.56 -28.65
N SER A 194 -7.75 39.88 -29.91
CA SER A 194 -6.44 40.46 -30.26
C SER A 194 -6.55 41.98 -30.19
N LYS A 195 -6.04 42.55 -29.09
CA LYS A 195 -5.86 43.98 -28.89
C LYS A 195 -5.00 44.55 -30.02
N ARG A 196 -5.49 45.65 -30.62
CA ARG A 196 -4.71 46.55 -31.47
C ARG A 196 -3.50 47.04 -30.69
N LEU A 197 -2.28 46.76 -31.17
CA LEU A 197 -1.12 47.59 -30.88
C LEU A 197 -1.19 48.80 -31.81
N THR A 198 -1.48 49.96 -31.23
CA THR A 198 -0.96 51.23 -31.72
C THR A 198 0.49 51.34 -31.28
N ASP A 199 1.41 51.45 -32.25
CA ASP A 199 2.40 52.53 -32.36
C ASP A 199 2.96 52.53 -33.79
#